data_AF-A0A6L7SRU0-F1
#
_entry.id   AF-A0A6L7SRU0-F1
#
_cell.length_a   1.000
_cell.length_b   1.000
_cell.length_c   1.000
_cell.angle_alpha   90.00
_cell.angle_beta   90.00
_cell.angle_gamma   90.00
#
_symmetry.space_group_name_H-M   'P 1'
#
loop_
_entity.id
_entity.type
_entity.pdbx_description
1 polymer ?
#
loop_
_entity_poly.entity_id
_entity_poly.type
_entity_poly.pdbx_seq_one_letter_code
_entity_poly.pdbx_strand_id
1 'polypeptide(L)'
;MIYPLQTSLPGLGEIDSPESGIREIEDFLENPDGWFERFATGLAWNRRMRSRHTFTFGHVYDPGHGLRFIRNMPGYLEPLLEKMHRVFGFFPNNCLANYYPDGTHYIGFHSDQGEEMKSGAGVAIVSLGAVRTMVIRRIDNPDNKFFYPLKPGSVIYMKDEIQKTWEHGIPKQAGKGPRISLSFRHLVN
;
A
#
# COMPACT_ATOMS: atom_id res chain seq x y z
N MET A 1 -8.60 -20.63 27.77
CA MET A 1 -9.39 -20.38 26.55
C MET A 1 -8.51 -20.71 25.37
N ILE A 2 -8.92 -21.70 24.58
CA ILE A 2 -8.14 -22.33 23.52
C ILE A 2 -8.53 -21.62 22.22
N TYR A 3 -7.57 -20.99 21.52
CA TYR A 3 -7.79 -20.50 20.16
C TYR A 3 -7.82 -21.71 19.22
N PRO A 4 -8.80 -21.86 18.31
CA PRO A 4 -8.76 -22.96 17.37
C PRO A 4 -7.62 -22.72 16.36
N LEU A 5 -6.69 -23.68 16.29
CA LEU A 5 -5.84 -23.90 15.12
C LEU A 5 -6.74 -24.32 13.96
N GLN A 6 -6.68 -23.59 12.85
CA GLN A 6 -7.25 -24.06 11.60
C GLN A 6 -6.20 -24.92 10.89
N THR A 7 -6.49 -26.22 10.80
CA THR A 7 -5.66 -27.26 10.19
C THR A 7 -5.63 -27.10 8.68
N SER A 8 -4.42 -27.06 8.10
CA SER A 8 -4.19 -27.12 6.66
C SER A 8 -4.40 -28.54 6.13
N LEU A 9 -5.18 -28.66 5.05
CA LEU A 9 -5.15 -29.83 4.17
C LEU A 9 -4.12 -29.57 3.05
N PRO A 10 -3.36 -30.58 2.60
CA PRO A 10 -2.35 -30.41 1.57
C PRO A 10 -2.96 -30.48 0.16
N GLY A 11 -2.67 -29.48 -0.68
CA GLY A 11 -2.84 -29.58 -2.13
C GLY A 11 -4.04 -28.86 -2.74
N LEU A 12 -4.07 -27.53 -2.63
CA LEU A 12 -4.51 -26.56 -3.66
C LEU A 12 -4.14 -25.17 -3.10
N GLY A 13 -3.21 -24.49 -3.75
CA GLY A 13 -2.69 -23.20 -3.29
C GLY A 13 -3.68 -22.08 -3.57
N GLU A 14 -4.35 -21.59 -2.53
CA GLU A 14 -4.84 -20.22 -2.36
C GLU A 14 -5.52 -20.14 -0.98
N ILE A 15 -5.03 -19.25 -0.11
CA ILE A 15 -5.86 -18.72 0.99
C ILE A 15 -5.80 -17.20 0.85
N ASP A 16 -6.58 -16.72 -0.13
CA ASP A 16 -6.95 -15.32 -0.38
C ASP A 16 -8.24 -15.03 0.41
N SER A 17 -8.25 -14.03 1.29
CA SER A 17 -9.52 -13.47 1.77
C SER A 17 -9.35 -12.05 2.33
N PRO A 18 -9.85 -11.04 1.59
CA PRO A 18 -11.18 -10.51 1.89
C PRO A 18 -12.02 -10.10 0.66
N GLU A 19 -12.79 -10.96 -0.02
CA GLU A 19 -12.41 -12.28 -0.50
C GLU A 19 -12.23 -12.17 -2.03
N SER A 20 -11.10 -12.67 -2.56
CA SER A 20 -10.60 -12.55 -3.95
C SER A 20 -10.15 -11.16 -4.45
N GLY A 21 -10.24 -10.12 -3.62
CA GLY A 21 -9.87 -8.75 -4.00
C GLY A 21 -8.55 -8.23 -3.42
N ILE A 22 -7.85 -9.02 -2.60
CA ILE A 22 -6.52 -8.69 -2.08
C ILE A 22 -5.55 -9.78 -2.47
N ARG A 23 -4.34 -9.38 -2.85
CA ARG A 23 -3.25 -10.28 -3.16
C ARG A 23 -1.95 -9.73 -2.56
N GLU A 24 -1.27 -10.51 -1.74
CA GLU A 24 0.09 -10.19 -1.26
C GLU A 24 1.13 -11.03 -2.03
N ILE A 25 2.25 -10.40 -2.38
CA ILE A 25 3.43 -11.06 -2.96
C ILE A 25 4.65 -10.60 -2.18
N GLU A 26 5.31 -11.51 -1.45
CA GLU A 26 6.40 -11.17 -0.53
C GLU A 26 7.67 -10.66 -1.25
N ASP A 27 8.07 -11.32 -2.34
CA ASP A 27 9.32 -11.02 -3.06
C ASP A 27 9.07 -10.23 -4.35
N PHE A 28 8.27 -9.16 -4.26
CA PHE A 28 7.86 -8.41 -5.44
C PHE A 28 8.93 -7.42 -5.93
N LEU A 29 9.68 -6.79 -5.04
CA LEU A 29 10.71 -5.81 -5.38
C LEU A 29 12.10 -6.32 -4.99
N GLU A 30 13.00 -6.34 -5.96
CA GLU A 30 14.40 -6.67 -5.74
C GLU A 30 15.15 -5.50 -5.06
N ASN A 31 16.15 -5.83 -4.24
CA ASN A 31 16.98 -4.87 -3.50
C ASN A 31 16.16 -3.82 -2.69
N PRO A 32 15.23 -4.24 -1.82
CA PRO A 32 14.37 -3.30 -1.09
C PRO A 32 15.15 -2.32 -0.19
N ASP A 33 16.34 -2.68 0.28
CA ASP A 33 17.18 -1.80 1.11
C ASP A 33 17.72 -0.61 0.29
N GLY A 34 18.20 -0.85 -0.93
CA GLY A 34 18.66 0.23 -1.82
C GLY A 34 17.52 1.18 -2.22
N TRP A 35 16.31 0.65 -2.40
CA TRP A 35 15.12 1.48 -2.62
C TRP A 35 14.74 2.29 -1.38
N PHE A 36 14.82 1.69 -0.19
CA PHE A 36 14.57 2.38 1.06
C PHE A 36 15.54 3.56 1.24
N GLU A 37 16.85 3.33 1.09
CA GLU A 37 17.87 4.37 1.23
C GLU A 37 17.66 5.51 0.23
N ARG A 38 17.42 5.18 -1.04
CA ARG A 38 17.12 6.15 -2.11
C ARG A 38 15.98 7.07 -1.73
N PHE A 39 14.86 6.55 -1.24
CA PHE A 39 13.69 7.38 -0.93
C PHE A 39 13.79 8.09 0.41
N ALA A 40 14.36 7.43 1.43
CA ALA A 40 14.53 8.01 2.75
C ALA A 40 15.40 9.28 2.69
N THR A 41 16.44 9.27 1.85
CA THR A 41 17.40 10.39 1.71
C THR A 41 17.12 11.31 0.52
N GLY A 42 16.56 10.78 -0.58
CA GLY A 42 16.45 11.50 -1.85
C GLY A 42 15.14 12.28 -2.05
N LEU A 43 14.14 12.12 -1.18
CA LEU A 43 12.86 12.83 -1.32
C LEU A 43 12.74 14.01 -0.37
N ALA A 44 12.22 15.12 -0.91
CA ALA A 44 11.81 16.28 -0.13
C ALA A 44 10.45 16.00 0.54
N TRP A 45 10.46 15.16 1.57
CA TRP A 45 9.27 14.73 2.30
C TRP A 45 8.45 15.93 2.83
N ASN A 46 7.14 15.91 2.58
CA ASN A 46 6.20 16.81 3.26
C ASN A 46 5.99 16.31 4.69
N ARG A 47 6.34 17.16 5.67
CA ARG A 47 6.31 16.82 7.10
C ARG A 47 5.20 17.49 7.89
N ARG A 48 4.19 18.07 7.22
CA ARG A 48 3.06 18.74 7.88
C ARG A 48 2.25 17.78 8.75
N MET A 49 2.11 16.52 8.32
CA MET A 49 1.39 15.50 9.08
C MET A 49 2.32 14.87 10.12
N ARG A 50 1.87 14.82 11.38
CA ARG A 50 2.61 14.14 12.46
C ARG A 50 2.54 12.61 12.37
N SER A 51 1.49 12.08 11.74
CA SER A 51 1.26 10.63 11.69
C SER A 51 2.16 9.92 10.68
N ARG A 52 2.63 10.63 9.65
CA ARG A 52 3.56 10.16 8.61
C ARG A 52 4.02 11.34 7.75
N HIS A 53 5.15 11.21 7.08
CA HIS A 53 5.55 12.15 6.04
C HIS A 53 5.11 11.65 4.66
N THR A 54 4.85 12.54 3.71
CA THR A 54 4.33 12.15 2.39
C THR A 54 5.09 12.78 1.23
N PHE A 55 5.06 12.10 0.09
CA PHE A 55 5.56 12.62 -1.18
C PHE A 55 4.78 11.96 -2.33
N THR A 56 4.44 12.70 -3.38
CA THR A 56 3.66 12.16 -4.50
C THR A 56 4.42 12.29 -5.81
N PHE A 57 4.52 11.20 -6.55
CA PHE A 57 4.92 11.15 -7.96
C PHE A 57 3.69 10.97 -8.85
N GLY A 58 3.84 11.33 -10.12
CA GLY A 58 2.80 11.29 -11.13
C GLY A 58 1.75 12.37 -10.95
N HIS A 59 0.50 12.01 -11.17
CA HIS A 59 -0.66 12.88 -11.02
C HIS A 59 -0.89 13.19 -9.54
N VAL A 60 -0.81 14.47 -9.14
CA VAL A 60 -1.07 14.88 -7.76
C VAL A 60 -2.53 15.30 -7.60
N TYR A 61 -3.31 14.49 -6.86
CA TYR A 61 -4.70 14.77 -6.50
C TYR A 61 -4.78 15.55 -5.18
N ASP A 62 -5.62 16.59 -5.14
CA ASP A 62 -5.99 17.33 -3.93
C ASP A 62 -7.52 17.27 -3.75
N PRO A 63 -8.04 16.64 -2.68
CA PRO A 63 -9.46 16.61 -2.40
C PRO A 63 -10.04 18.03 -2.31
N GLY A 64 -10.91 18.38 -3.27
CA GLY A 64 -11.58 19.69 -3.35
C GLY A 64 -11.04 20.67 -4.40
N HIS A 65 -9.90 20.36 -5.06
CA HIS A 65 -9.33 21.22 -6.12
C HIS A 65 -8.95 20.46 -7.40
N GLY A 66 -9.17 19.15 -7.47
CA GLY A 66 -8.84 18.32 -8.64
C GLY A 66 -7.34 18.09 -8.81
N LEU A 67 -6.91 17.74 -10.03
CA LEU A 67 -5.50 17.55 -10.39
C LEU A 67 -4.74 18.89 -10.33
N ARG A 68 -3.73 18.99 -9.44
CA ARG A 68 -2.95 20.25 -9.32
C ARG A 68 -1.83 20.36 -10.33
N PHE A 69 -1.05 19.29 -10.53
CA PHE A 69 0.08 19.23 -11.45
C PHE A 69 0.61 17.78 -11.57
N ILE A 70 1.36 17.51 -12.63
CA ILE A 70 2.06 16.23 -12.84
C ILE A 70 3.50 16.41 -12.35
N ARG A 71 3.93 15.56 -11.40
CA ARG A 71 5.35 15.38 -11.07
C ARG A 71 5.82 14.13 -11.80
N ASN A 72 6.69 14.26 -12.81
CA ASN A 72 7.12 13.09 -13.59
C ASN A 72 7.55 11.92 -12.69
N MET A 73 7.03 10.72 -13.00
CA MET A 73 7.55 9.48 -12.43
C MET A 73 9.01 9.35 -12.87
N PRO A 74 9.97 9.23 -11.94
CA PRO A 74 11.37 9.07 -12.32
C PRO A 74 11.58 7.78 -13.13
N GLY A 75 12.42 7.83 -14.17
CA GLY A 75 12.63 6.69 -15.07
C GLY A 75 13.09 5.40 -14.38
N TYR A 76 13.76 5.51 -13.22
CA TYR A 76 14.11 4.33 -12.43
C TYR A 76 12.90 3.53 -11.89
N LEU A 77 11.69 4.10 -11.89
CA LEU A 77 10.46 3.40 -11.55
C LEU A 77 9.90 2.58 -12.73
N GLU A 78 10.28 2.87 -13.97
CA GLU A 78 9.69 2.23 -15.17
C GLU A 78 9.69 0.69 -15.10
N PRO A 79 10.79 0.00 -14.72
CA PRO A 79 10.76 -1.46 -14.60
C PRO A 79 9.75 -1.98 -13.58
N LEU A 80 9.54 -1.22 -12.49
CA LEU A 80 8.55 -1.55 -11.46
C LEU A 80 7.12 -1.33 -11.98
N LEU A 81 6.88 -0.22 -12.70
CA LEU A 81 5.58 0.08 -13.30
C LEU A 81 5.20 -0.98 -14.35
N GLU A 82 6.14 -1.41 -15.19
CA GLU A 82 5.92 -2.51 -16.13
C GLU A 82 5.63 -3.84 -15.43
N LYS A 83 6.35 -4.15 -14.34
CA LYS A 83 6.08 -5.35 -13.53
C LYS A 83 4.67 -5.31 -12.94
N MET A 84 4.23 -4.17 -12.43
CA MET A 84 2.85 -3.98 -11.94
C MET A 84 1.82 -4.18 -13.04
N HIS A 85 2.06 -3.65 -14.24
CA HIS A 85 1.16 -3.88 -15.37
C HIS A 85 1.03 -5.37 -15.71
N ARG A 86 2.15 -6.10 -15.79
CA ARG A 86 2.12 -7.53 -16.07
C ARG A 86 1.40 -8.35 -15.00
N VAL A 87 1.53 -7.97 -13.72
CA VAL A 87 1.00 -8.77 -12.59
C VAL A 87 -0.43 -8.38 -12.20
N PHE A 88 -0.79 -7.10 -12.30
CA PHE A 88 -2.06 -6.55 -11.82
C PHE A 88 -2.93 -5.95 -12.93
N GLY A 89 -2.46 -5.89 -14.18
CA GLY A 89 -3.24 -5.47 -15.33
C GLY A 89 -3.39 -3.95 -15.52
N PHE A 90 -2.70 -3.12 -14.73
CA PHE A 90 -2.77 -1.66 -14.86
C PHE A 90 -1.40 -0.99 -14.82
N PHE A 91 -1.24 0.09 -15.59
CA PHE A 91 -0.08 0.97 -15.51
C PHE A 91 -0.36 2.11 -14.53
N PRO A 92 0.38 2.26 -13.42
CA PRO A 92 0.18 3.37 -12.50
C PRO A 92 0.61 4.70 -13.12
N ASN A 93 -0.18 5.75 -12.89
CA ASN A 93 0.17 7.15 -13.21
C ASN A 93 0.29 8.03 -11.96
N ASN A 94 0.11 7.44 -10.76
CA ASN A 94 0.25 8.08 -9.46
C ASN A 94 1.01 7.14 -8.52
N CYS A 95 1.85 7.72 -7.64
CA CYS A 95 2.39 7.04 -6.47
C CYS A 95 2.42 7.98 -5.27
N LEU A 96 1.63 7.67 -4.24
CA LEU A 96 1.74 8.30 -2.93
C LEU A 96 2.72 7.53 -2.04
N ALA A 97 3.89 8.11 -1.84
CA ALA A 97 4.86 7.61 -0.87
C ALA A 97 4.51 8.11 0.53
N ASN A 98 4.50 7.20 1.51
CA ASN A 98 4.32 7.51 2.92
C ASN A 98 5.55 7.02 3.71
N TYR A 99 6.19 7.92 4.44
CA TYR A 99 7.31 7.60 5.32
C TYR A 99 6.88 7.62 6.78
N TYR A 100 7.10 6.50 7.47
CA TYR A 100 6.85 6.27 8.88
C TYR A 100 8.22 6.14 9.58
N PRO A 101 8.77 7.20 10.18
CA PRO A 101 10.07 7.16 10.86
C PRO A 101 10.21 6.09 11.93
N ASP A 102 9.11 5.72 12.59
CA ASP A 102 9.11 4.70 13.64
C ASP A 102 7.71 4.08 13.84
N GLY A 103 7.63 3.21 14.85
CA GLY A 103 6.42 2.57 15.34
C GLY A 103 5.30 3.48 15.85
N THR A 104 5.58 4.74 16.17
CA THR A 104 4.59 5.70 16.67
C THR A 104 3.83 6.40 15.54
N HIS A 105 4.39 6.36 14.33
CA HIS A 105 3.77 6.83 13.09
C HIS A 105 2.76 5.80 12.58
N TYR A 106 1.65 6.28 12.01
CA TYR A 106 0.48 5.48 11.69
C TYR A 106 -0.36 6.10 10.58
N ILE A 107 -1.28 5.31 10.04
CA ILE A 107 -2.43 5.80 9.27
C ILE A 107 -3.66 5.08 9.81
N GLY A 108 -4.69 5.85 10.15
CA GLY A 108 -5.97 5.31 10.62
C GLY A 108 -6.65 4.48 9.54
N PHE A 109 -7.72 3.80 9.93
CA PHE A 109 -8.54 3.08 8.95
C PHE A 109 -9.12 4.05 7.92
N HIS A 110 -8.97 3.68 6.65
CA HIS A 110 -9.48 4.43 5.49
C HIS A 110 -9.64 3.48 4.30
N SER A 111 -10.38 3.94 3.30
CA SER A 111 -10.47 3.30 1.99
C SER A 111 -10.01 4.29 0.91
N ASP A 112 -9.50 3.78 -0.21
CA ASP A 112 -9.00 4.61 -1.32
C ASP A 112 -10.12 5.14 -2.25
N GLN A 113 -11.38 5.19 -1.78
CA GLN A 113 -12.55 5.59 -2.58
C GLN A 113 -12.55 7.05 -3.03
N GLY A 114 -11.79 7.93 -2.36
CA GLY A 114 -11.80 9.37 -2.61
C GLY A 114 -10.95 9.82 -3.79
N GLU A 115 -10.25 8.90 -4.44
CA GLU A 115 -9.41 9.18 -5.61
C GLU A 115 -10.20 8.81 -6.87
N GLU A 116 -10.14 9.65 -7.90
CA GLU A 116 -10.74 9.37 -9.21
C GLU A 116 -9.97 8.22 -9.90
N MET A 117 -10.09 7.00 -9.37
CA MET A 117 -9.39 5.84 -9.87
C MET A 117 -10.05 5.32 -11.14
N LYS A 118 -9.22 4.91 -12.12
CA LYS A 118 -9.70 4.22 -13.31
C LYS A 118 -10.37 2.91 -12.92
N SER A 119 -11.58 2.68 -13.41
CA SER A 119 -12.31 1.43 -13.16
C SER A 119 -11.47 0.20 -13.55
N GLY A 120 -11.43 -0.79 -12.66
CA GLY A 120 -10.61 -2.00 -12.81
C GLY A 120 -9.12 -1.80 -12.48
N ALA A 121 -8.69 -0.58 -12.16
CA ALA A 121 -7.38 -0.36 -11.55
C ALA A 121 -7.52 -0.38 -10.02
N GLY A 122 -6.74 -1.24 -9.37
CA GLY A 122 -6.67 -1.29 -7.91
C GLY A 122 -5.55 -0.40 -7.36
N VAL A 123 -5.20 -0.65 -6.10
CA VAL A 123 -4.09 -0.01 -5.41
C VAL A 123 -3.01 -1.04 -5.12
N ALA A 124 -1.79 -0.80 -5.60
CA ALA A 124 -0.63 -1.64 -5.31
C ALA A 124 0.29 -0.93 -4.32
N ILE A 125 0.53 -1.51 -3.15
CA ILE A 125 1.33 -0.89 -2.09
C ILE A 125 2.61 -1.69 -1.87
N VAL A 126 3.74 -1.14 -2.32
CA VAL A 126 5.07 -1.72 -2.05
C VAL A 126 5.56 -1.25 -0.69
N SER A 127 6.10 -2.17 0.12
CA SER A 127 6.63 -1.89 1.45
C SER A 127 8.16 -1.97 1.48
N LEU A 128 8.80 -1.02 2.16
CA LEU A 128 10.25 -0.89 2.30
C LEU A 128 10.63 -0.64 3.77
N GLY A 129 11.80 -1.13 4.20
CA GLY A 129 12.29 -0.97 5.56
C GLY A 129 11.57 -1.88 6.57
N ALA A 130 11.30 -1.37 7.77
CA ALA A 130 10.81 -2.19 8.88
C ALA A 130 9.42 -2.80 8.61
N VAL A 131 9.27 -4.07 8.97
CA VAL A 131 8.00 -4.80 8.89
C VAL A 131 6.93 -4.12 9.75
N ARG A 132 5.79 -3.79 9.13
CA ARG A 132 4.60 -3.30 9.81
C ARG A 132 3.38 -4.10 9.40
N THR A 133 2.55 -4.45 10.37
CA THR A 133 1.28 -5.13 10.09
C THR A 133 0.25 -4.13 9.61
N MET A 134 -0.26 -4.31 8.40
CA MET A 134 -1.49 -3.67 7.95
C MET A 134 -2.67 -4.44 8.51
N VAL A 135 -3.67 -3.70 9.00
CA VAL A 135 -4.95 -4.26 9.42
C VAL A 135 -5.97 -3.87 8.37
N ILE A 136 -6.69 -4.86 7.85
CA ILE A 136 -7.77 -4.68 6.89
C ILE A 136 -9.05 -5.20 7.53
N ARG A 137 -10.10 -4.38 7.60
CA ARG A 137 -11.35 -4.75 8.27
C ARG A 137 -12.58 -4.34 7.46
N ARG A 138 -13.68 -5.04 7.67
CA ARG A 138 -14.98 -4.66 7.13
C ARG A 138 -15.43 -3.34 7.73
N ILE A 139 -16.01 -2.47 6.91
CA ILE A 139 -16.57 -1.19 7.35
C ILE A 139 -17.80 -1.42 8.24
N ASP A 140 -18.67 -2.35 7.84
CA ASP A 140 -19.93 -2.67 8.55
C ASP A 140 -19.75 -3.65 9.72
N ASN A 141 -18.61 -4.33 9.80
CA ASN A 141 -18.27 -5.25 10.89
C ASN A 141 -16.78 -5.21 11.23
N PRO A 142 -16.31 -4.23 12.03
CA PRO A 142 -14.90 -4.05 12.34
C PRO A 142 -14.20 -5.24 13.01
N ASP A 143 -14.94 -6.21 13.56
CA ASP A 143 -14.40 -7.44 14.12
C ASP A 143 -14.01 -8.46 13.05
N ASN A 144 -14.60 -8.37 11.85
CA ASN A 144 -14.13 -9.07 10.66
C ASN A 144 -12.90 -8.34 10.11
N LYS A 145 -11.72 -8.79 10.52
CA LYS A 145 -10.44 -8.18 10.20
C LYS A 145 -9.32 -9.19 9.97
N PHE A 146 -8.38 -8.79 9.12
CA PHE A 146 -7.22 -9.54 8.71
C PHE A 146 -5.95 -8.73 8.97
N PHE A 147 -4.85 -9.45 9.18
CA PHE A 147 -3.56 -8.87 9.55
C PHE A 147 -2.51 -9.30 8.53
N TYR A 148 -1.90 -8.33 7.86
CA TYR A 148 -0.90 -8.55 6.80
C TYR A 148 0.44 -7.98 7.24
N PRO A 149 1.41 -8.81 7.70
CA PRO A 149 2.75 -8.36 8.03
C PRO A 149 3.54 -8.02 6.76
N LEU A 150 3.63 -6.73 6.42
CA LEU A 150 4.24 -6.30 5.17
C LEU A 150 5.77 -6.24 5.28
N LYS A 151 6.46 -7.18 4.63
CA LYS A 151 7.92 -7.29 4.60
C LYS A 151 8.56 -6.28 3.63
N PRO A 152 9.82 -5.86 3.87
CA PRO A 152 10.55 -5.09 2.86
C PRO A 152 10.62 -5.87 1.55
N GLY A 153 10.22 -5.22 0.46
CA GLY A 153 10.13 -5.80 -0.87
C GLY A 153 8.76 -6.39 -1.22
N SER A 154 7.86 -6.52 -0.25
CA SER A 154 6.52 -7.05 -0.53
C SER A 154 5.63 -6.02 -1.20
N VAL A 155 4.66 -6.52 -1.96
CA VAL A 155 3.52 -5.73 -2.44
C VAL A 155 2.23 -6.34 -1.93
N ILE A 156 1.33 -5.49 -1.47
CA ILE A 156 -0.07 -5.84 -1.28
C ILE A 156 -0.90 -5.09 -2.31
N TYR A 157 -1.66 -5.83 -3.11
CA TYR A 157 -2.57 -5.30 -4.11
C TYR A 157 -4.00 -5.44 -3.61
N MET A 158 -4.79 -4.39 -3.80
CA MET A 158 -6.18 -4.29 -3.39
C MET A 158 -7.00 -3.80 -4.58
N LYS A 159 -7.94 -4.60 -5.08
CA LYS A 159 -8.82 -4.19 -6.19
C LYS A 159 -9.69 -2.99 -5.80
N ASP A 160 -10.23 -2.28 -6.78
CA ASP A 160 -11.11 -1.12 -6.54
C ASP A 160 -12.42 -1.52 -5.86
N GLU A 161 -12.96 -2.71 -6.11
CA GLU A 161 -14.25 -3.12 -5.55
C GLU A 161 -14.20 -3.32 -4.04
N ILE A 162 -13.07 -3.79 -3.49
CA ILE A 162 -12.95 -3.99 -2.05
C ILE A 162 -12.90 -2.67 -1.28
N GLN A 163 -12.47 -1.58 -1.92
CA GLN A 163 -12.41 -0.26 -1.27
C GLN A 163 -13.79 0.19 -0.79
N LYS A 164 -14.88 -0.30 -1.40
CA LYS A 164 -16.28 0.01 -1.04
C LYS A 164 -16.74 -0.59 0.28
N THR A 165 -16.14 -1.69 0.69
CA THR A 165 -16.64 -2.51 1.82
C THR A 165 -15.58 -2.82 2.87
N TRP A 166 -14.32 -2.57 2.55
CA TRP A 166 -13.17 -2.75 3.43
C TRP A 166 -12.39 -1.45 3.58
N GLU A 167 -11.83 -1.27 4.77
CA GLU A 167 -10.90 -0.21 5.08
C GLU A 167 -9.62 -0.81 5.66
N HIS A 168 -8.51 -0.11 5.48
CA HIS A 168 -7.20 -0.56 5.91
C HIS A 168 -6.44 0.52 6.68
N GLY A 169 -5.51 0.11 7.52
CA GLY A 169 -4.69 1.01 8.32
C GLY A 169 -3.36 0.39 8.73
N ILE A 170 -2.39 1.25 9.05
CA ILE A 170 -1.14 0.87 9.71
C ILE A 170 -1.23 1.42 11.13
N PRO A 171 -1.65 0.62 12.14
CA PRO A 171 -1.73 1.08 13.52
C PRO A 171 -0.34 1.34 14.09
N LYS A 172 -0.28 2.09 15.20
CA LYS A 172 0.96 2.25 15.97
C LYS A 172 1.46 0.89 16.45
N GLN A 173 2.76 0.64 16.28
CA GLN A 173 3.43 -0.60 16.66
C GLN A 173 4.78 -0.25 17.30
N ALA A 174 4.79 -0.12 18.63
CA ALA A 174 5.97 0.31 19.38
C ALA A 174 7.21 -0.55 19.08
N GLY A 175 8.40 0.05 19.13
CA GLY A 175 9.68 -0.64 18.86
C GLY A 175 9.96 -0.95 17.39
N LYS A 176 9.09 -0.55 16.45
CA LYS A 176 9.35 -0.70 15.01
C LYS A 176 10.22 0.43 14.48
N GLY A 177 11.16 0.07 13.60
CA GLY A 177 12.00 1.00 12.88
C GLY A 177 11.29 1.73 11.74
N PRO A 178 12.05 2.46 10.91
CA PRO A 178 11.51 3.26 9.84
C PRO A 178 10.95 2.40 8.68
N ARG A 179 9.83 2.82 8.10
CA ARG A 179 9.16 2.16 6.96
C ARG A 179 8.73 3.18 5.91
N ILE A 180 8.88 2.84 4.64
CA ILE A 180 8.24 3.55 3.53
C ILE A 180 7.20 2.65 2.89
N SER A 181 6.04 3.20 2.54
CA SER A 181 5.12 2.55 1.60
C SER A 181 4.93 3.39 0.36
N LEU A 182 4.93 2.74 -0.79
CA LEU A 182 4.69 3.34 -2.10
C LEU A 182 3.34 2.84 -2.61
N SER A 183 2.31 3.69 -2.53
CA SER A 183 0.95 3.35 -2.96
C SER A 183 0.73 3.80 -4.40
N PHE A 184 0.71 2.86 -5.33
CA PHE A 184 0.57 3.06 -6.77
C PHE A 184 -0.87 2.91 -7.23
N ARG A 185 -1.32 3.83 -8.09
CA ARG A 185 -2.69 3.92 -8.59
C ARG A 185 -2.74 4.43 -10.03
N HIS A 186 -3.87 4.24 -10.68
CA HIS A 186 -4.20 4.86 -11.97
C HIS A 186 -5.38 5.80 -11.77
N LEU A 187 -5.15 7.11 -11.89
CA LEU A 187 -6.16 8.14 -11.80
C LEU A 187 -6.73 8.48 -13.19
N VAL A 188 -8.03 8.73 -13.29
CA VAL A 188 -8.65 9.34 -14.47
C VAL A 188 -8.36 10.85 -14.49
N ASN A 189 -8.38 11.42 -15.70
CA ASN A 189 -8.14 12.85 -15.93
C ASN A 189 -9.45 13.64 -15.99
#